data_AF-A0A2E3RDB6-F1
#
_entry.id   AF-A0A2E3RDB6-F1
#
_cell.length_a   1.000
_cell.length_b   1.000
_cell.length_c   1.000
_cell.angle_alpha   90.00
_cell.angle_beta   90.00
_cell.angle_gamma   90.00
#
_symmetry.space_group_name_H-M   'P 1'
#
loop_
_entity.id
_entity.type
_entity.pdbx_description
1 polymer ?
#
loop_
_entity_poly.entity_id
_entity_poly.type
_entity_poly.pdbx_seq_one_letter_code
_entity_poly.pdbx_strand_id
1 'polypeptide(L)'
;MDRSLGAARFAVFQAVNTRIFVWLARCSVWYASARNPKENRRFLMPTRLVPLLFLIVFLLGCGSEPAEKSATETNTLADVPDSQLQKMVDEALLHTFNERQLNLDVNAAWQILHGALPFGMKFKVQNGDSSVPAMQWVLDGNQMKGWTLRHGSKGLPGDRRGLKMVMEPGTKTGQGHEDQWLAVMSQCGLSKDEKILFQGQEYQIWDVVQQSMWDTFPGKECSWTLIALTRYLNDFNQNWQASDGETWNLERVVQMEADQDLAMSACGGSHRLIGMTMAIDAHQDRGGEIEGPWKDADEKISGAIERARQFQQPDGSFSTNYFARPGTSADLALRINTTGHTLEFLALALPPDRLSEPWVEQAVVQLCKLFKKTEPIPLECGSLYHAAHGLMEYRERRFGPWPYPSDQNPEKGG
;
A
#
# COMPACT_ATOMS: atom_id res chain seq x y z
N MET A 1 -12.30 46.69 -30.08
CA MET A 1 -12.19 46.64 -28.61
C MET A 1 -12.61 45.25 -28.17
N ASP A 2 -11.84 44.40 -27.51
CA ASP A 2 -10.40 44.13 -27.52
C ASP A 2 -10.32 42.64 -27.11
N ARG A 3 -9.82 41.77 -27.99
CA ARG A 3 -9.69 40.31 -27.80
C ARG A 3 -8.21 39.92 -27.59
N SER A 4 -7.46 40.72 -26.83
CA SER A 4 -6.00 40.51 -26.68
C SER A 4 -5.51 40.14 -25.28
N LEU A 5 -6.37 40.02 -24.26
CA LEU A 5 -5.93 39.76 -22.87
C LEU A 5 -5.96 38.28 -22.41
N GLY A 6 -6.40 37.34 -23.25
CA GLY A 6 -6.50 35.91 -22.90
C GLY A 6 -5.27 35.05 -23.22
N ALA A 7 -4.43 35.45 -24.18
CA ALA A 7 -3.35 34.61 -24.69
C ALA A 7 -2.02 34.73 -23.90
N ALA A 8 -1.82 35.81 -23.15
CA ALA A 8 -0.55 36.07 -22.45
C ALA A 8 -0.41 35.34 -21.11
N ARG A 9 -1.50 34.82 -20.52
CA ARG A 9 -1.44 34.05 -19.25
C ARG A 9 -1.22 32.55 -19.43
N PHE A 10 -1.35 32.02 -20.64
CA PHE A 10 -1.12 30.59 -20.94
C PHE A 10 0.35 30.27 -21.31
N ALA A 11 1.12 31.24 -21.77
CA ALA A 11 2.51 31.01 -22.21
C ALA A 11 3.55 31.00 -21.07
N VAL A 12 3.24 31.58 -19.90
CA VAL A 12 4.17 31.61 -18.75
C VAL A 12 4.11 30.32 -17.91
N PHE A 13 2.98 29.60 -17.94
CA PHE A 13 2.82 28.36 -17.17
C PHE A 13 3.48 27.13 -17.83
N GLN A 14 3.72 27.16 -19.14
CA GLN A 14 4.42 26.09 -19.86
C GLN A 14 5.95 26.21 -19.83
N ALA A 15 6.53 27.36 -19.52
CA ALA A 15 7.99 27.56 -19.55
C ALA A 15 8.70 27.19 -18.22
N VAL A 16 7.96 27.08 -17.10
CA VAL A 16 8.54 26.71 -15.79
C VAL A 16 8.57 25.18 -15.59
N ASN A 17 7.68 24.42 -16.23
CA ASN A 17 7.63 22.96 -16.09
C ASN A 17 8.68 22.20 -16.93
N THR A 18 9.25 22.80 -17.96
CA THR A 18 10.24 22.10 -18.82
C THR A 18 11.67 22.13 -18.26
N ARG A 19 11.95 22.94 -17.23
CA ARG A 19 13.28 23.00 -16.59
C ARG A 19 13.44 22.14 -15.34
N ILE A 20 12.35 21.64 -14.76
CA ILE A 20 12.38 20.68 -13.64
C ILE A 20 12.48 19.23 -14.16
N PHE A 21 11.96 18.94 -15.35
CA PHE A 21 11.98 17.60 -15.95
C PHE A 21 13.33 17.14 -16.54
N VAL A 22 14.28 18.06 -16.75
CA VAL A 22 15.64 17.70 -17.24
C VAL A 22 16.57 17.27 -16.11
N TRP A 23 16.21 17.54 -14.84
CA TRP A 23 17.05 17.18 -13.69
C TRP A 23 16.78 15.76 -13.15
N LEU A 24 15.56 15.23 -13.28
CA LEU A 24 15.21 13.87 -12.82
C LEU A 24 15.54 12.76 -13.83
N ALA A 25 15.76 13.07 -15.10
CA ALA A 25 16.12 12.07 -16.12
C ALA A 25 17.64 11.73 -16.19
N ARG A 26 18.47 12.35 -15.33
CA ARG A 26 19.93 12.12 -15.30
C ARG A 26 20.41 11.27 -14.12
N CYS A 27 19.53 10.83 -13.22
CA CYS A 27 19.89 9.95 -12.11
C CYS A 27 19.70 8.44 -12.41
N SER A 28 19.17 8.08 -13.58
CA SER A 28 18.84 6.69 -13.92
C SER A 28 19.82 6.00 -14.90
N VAL A 29 20.96 6.63 -15.19
CA VAL A 29 21.99 6.07 -16.11
C VAL A 29 23.35 6.01 -15.41
N TRP A 30 23.42 5.38 -14.23
CA TRP A 30 24.71 5.08 -13.59
C TRP A 30 24.63 3.88 -12.65
N TYR A 31 24.01 2.77 -13.07
CA TYR A 31 24.18 1.47 -12.40
C TYR A 31 24.04 0.31 -13.40
N ALA A 32 24.99 0.24 -14.32
CA ALA A 32 25.22 -0.93 -15.16
C ALA A 32 26.66 -0.93 -15.69
N SER A 33 27.65 -1.07 -14.80
CA SER A 33 28.96 -1.64 -15.12
C SER A 33 29.81 -1.71 -13.85
N ALA A 34 30.12 -2.93 -13.39
CA ALA A 34 31.49 -3.38 -13.08
C ALA A 34 31.45 -4.59 -12.12
N ARG A 35 31.90 -5.73 -12.66
CA ARG A 35 32.30 -6.92 -11.90
C ARG A 35 33.68 -6.67 -11.25
N ASN A 36 33.89 -7.39 -10.14
CA ASN A 36 35.15 -7.92 -9.61
C ASN A 36 36.02 -7.03 -8.68
N PRO A 37 36.23 -7.39 -7.41
CA PRO A 37 37.20 -6.72 -6.53
C PRO A 37 38.48 -7.57 -6.37
N LYS A 38 39.59 -7.10 -6.93
CA LYS A 38 40.93 -7.42 -6.43
C LYS A 38 41.83 -6.18 -6.53
N GLU A 39 42.66 -6.07 -5.50
CA GLU A 39 43.87 -5.24 -5.36
C GLU A 39 43.79 -3.89 -4.65
N ASN A 40 44.27 -3.96 -3.40
CA ASN A 40 45.04 -2.97 -2.66
C ASN A 40 45.83 -1.99 -3.55
N ARG A 41 45.72 -0.69 -3.27
CA ARG A 41 46.89 0.21 -3.20
C ARG A 41 46.60 1.46 -2.38
N ARG A 42 47.50 1.69 -1.42
CA ARG A 42 47.65 2.87 -0.56
C ARG A 42 47.86 4.12 -1.42
N PHE A 43 47.20 5.22 -1.08
CA PHE A 43 47.70 6.57 -1.38
C PHE A 43 47.47 7.51 -0.19
N LEU A 44 48.55 8.16 0.21
CA LEU A 44 48.69 9.10 1.32
C LEU A 44 48.33 10.54 0.87
N MET A 45 47.50 11.21 1.68
CA MET A 45 47.53 12.65 2.10
C MET A 45 47.53 13.78 1.03
N PRO A 46 47.14 15.04 1.35
CA PRO A 46 47.19 15.68 2.67
C PRO A 46 45.94 16.44 3.15
N THR A 47 45.89 16.49 4.47
CA THR A 47 45.08 17.33 5.36
C THR A 47 45.35 18.82 5.15
N ARG A 48 44.29 19.64 5.15
CA ARG A 48 44.37 21.07 5.46
C ARG A 48 43.51 21.37 6.67
N LEU A 49 44.21 21.74 7.75
CA LEU A 49 43.69 22.27 9.00
C LEU A 49 42.97 23.60 8.77
N VAL A 50 41.79 23.76 9.38
CA VAL A 50 41.12 25.05 9.60
C VAL A 50 41.11 25.29 11.11
N PRO A 51 41.55 26.46 11.61
CA PRO A 51 41.71 26.67 13.04
C PRO A 51 40.36 26.96 13.71
N LEU A 52 40.15 26.30 14.86
CA LEU A 52 39.11 26.55 15.84
C LEU A 52 39.43 27.88 16.56
N LEU A 53 38.49 28.83 16.57
CA LEU A 53 38.55 29.98 17.48
C LEU A 53 37.61 29.72 18.66
N PHE A 54 38.20 29.44 19.82
CA PHE A 54 37.52 29.42 21.11
C PHE A 54 37.24 30.87 21.54
N LEU A 55 35.98 31.18 21.90
CA LEU A 55 35.68 32.30 22.77
C LEU A 55 34.90 31.80 23.98
N ILE A 56 35.57 31.82 25.13
CA ILE A 56 35.02 31.60 26.46
C ILE A 56 34.53 32.96 26.95
N VAL A 57 33.26 33.05 27.36
CA VAL A 57 32.77 34.15 28.20
C VAL A 57 32.14 33.56 29.46
N PHE A 58 32.61 34.06 30.60
CA PHE A 58 32.23 33.68 31.94
C PHE A 58 30.86 34.27 32.34
N LEU A 59 30.09 33.41 33.00
CA LEU A 59 29.06 33.59 34.04
C LEU A 59 28.70 35.02 34.50
N LEU A 60 27.40 35.33 34.44
CA LEU A 60 26.70 36.07 35.49
C LEU A 60 25.38 35.35 35.79
N GLY A 61 25.29 34.78 36.98
CA GLY A 61 24.05 34.27 37.54
C GLY A 61 23.24 35.40 38.14
N CYS A 62 21.93 35.39 37.87
CA CYS A 62 20.91 35.96 38.72
C CYS A 62 19.81 34.90 38.85
N GLY A 63 19.42 34.63 40.09
CA GLY A 63 18.46 33.61 40.44
C GLY A 63 17.04 33.92 39.96
N SER A 64 16.31 32.86 39.68
CA SER A 64 14.85 32.83 39.69
C SER A 64 14.44 31.40 40.00
N GLU A 65 13.52 31.28 40.95
CA GLU A 65 12.94 30.06 41.52
C GLU A 65 12.52 29.04 40.45
N PRO A 66 12.46 27.74 40.79
CA PRO A 66 11.96 26.74 39.85
C PRO A 66 10.48 27.00 39.60
N ALA A 67 10.18 27.50 38.41
CA ALA A 67 8.82 27.58 37.91
C ALA A 67 8.19 26.19 38.02
N GLU A 68 7.13 26.08 38.83
CA GLU A 68 6.18 24.99 38.77
C GLU A 68 5.87 24.70 37.31
N LYS A 69 6.24 23.50 36.86
CA LYS A 69 5.73 22.95 35.61
C LYS A 69 4.22 22.85 35.78
N SER A 70 3.51 23.90 35.38
CA SER A 70 2.12 23.79 34.96
C SER A 70 2.09 22.68 33.92
N ALA A 71 1.61 21.51 34.34
CA ALA A 71 1.27 20.43 33.44
C ALA A 71 0.26 21.01 32.46
N THR A 72 0.73 21.41 31.29
CA THR A 72 -0.13 21.60 30.14
C THR A 72 -0.75 20.23 29.93
N GLU A 73 -2.03 20.12 30.26
CA GLU A 73 -2.87 18.98 29.92
C GLU A 73 -2.65 18.70 28.43
N THR A 74 -1.84 17.69 28.15
CA THR A 74 -1.92 16.97 26.88
C THR A 74 -3.37 16.52 26.81
N ASN A 75 -4.15 17.18 25.94
CA ASN A 75 -5.41 16.67 25.43
C ASN A 75 -5.14 15.27 24.88
N THR A 76 -5.16 14.28 25.76
CA THR A 76 -5.43 12.91 25.40
C THR A 76 -6.79 12.98 24.73
N LEU A 77 -6.85 12.57 23.46
CA LEU A 77 -8.14 12.32 22.82
C LEU A 77 -8.88 11.40 23.79
N ALA A 78 -9.89 11.94 24.49
CA ALA A 78 -10.68 11.21 25.45
C ALA A 78 -11.18 9.92 24.79
N ASP A 79 -11.07 8.80 25.50
CA ASP A 79 -11.44 7.47 25.00
C ASP A 79 -12.82 7.54 24.33
N VAL A 80 -12.83 7.38 23.01
CA VAL A 80 -14.06 7.41 22.22
C VAL A 80 -14.80 6.10 22.49
N PRO A 81 -16.04 6.11 22.99
CA PRO A 81 -16.75 4.86 23.27
C PRO A 81 -16.85 3.99 22.02
N ASP A 82 -16.75 2.66 22.16
CA ASP A 82 -16.82 1.68 21.06
C ASP A 82 -17.94 1.97 20.06
N SER A 83 -19.15 2.26 20.55
CA SER A 83 -20.31 2.57 19.69
C SER A 83 -20.12 3.83 18.85
N GLN A 84 -19.41 4.84 19.37
CA GLN A 84 -19.08 6.05 18.63
C GLN A 84 -17.93 5.80 17.65
N LEU A 85 -16.91 5.02 18.03
CA LEU A 85 -15.81 4.65 17.15
C LEU A 85 -16.32 3.84 15.95
N GLN A 86 -17.12 2.81 16.20
CA GLN A 86 -17.77 1.99 15.18
C GLN A 86 -18.57 2.86 14.20
N LYS A 87 -19.36 3.80 14.72
CA LYS A 87 -20.14 4.74 13.92
C LYS A 87 -19.25 5.63 13.03
N MET A 88 -18.14 6.15 13.55
CA MET A 88 -17.21 6.97 12.76
C MET A 88 -16.62 6.20 11.59
N VAL A 89 -16.25 4.93 11.81
CA VAL A 89 -15.72 4.07 10.76
C VAL A 89 -16.81 3.73 9.74
N ASP A 90 -18.02 3.40 10.20
CA ASP A 90 -19.16 3.09 9.34
C ASP A 90 -19.53 4.28 8.44
N GLU A 91 -19.52 5.51 8.97
CA GLU A 91 -19.77 6.73 8.20
C GLU A 91 -18.69 6.97 7.14
N ALA A 92 -17.41 6.78 7.47
CA ALA A 92 -16.31 6.95 6.53
C ALA A 92 -16.36 5.93 5.38
N LEU A 93 -16.63 4.66 5.69
CA LEU A 93 -16.78 3.60 4.70
C LEU A 93 -18.02 3.82 3.83
N LEU A 94 -19.15 4.21 4.44
CA LEU A 94 -20.40 4.47 3.71
C LEU A 94 -20.27 5.64 2.74
N HIS A 95 -19.67 6.75 3.17
CA HIS A 95 -19.40 7.87 2.28
C HIS A 95 -18.47 7.47 1.13
N THR A 96 -17.40 6.72 1.42
CA THR A 96 -16.46 6.25 0.40
C THR A 96 -17.14 5.33 -0.61
N PHE A 97 -18.01 4.44 -0.16
CA PHE A 97 -18.76 3.51 -1.00
C PHE A 97 -19.79 4.22 -1.89
N ASN A 98 -20.56 5.16 -1.34
CA ASN A 98 -21.68 5.79 -2.04
C ASN A 98 -21.32 7.04 -2.85
N GLU A 99 -20.46 7.90 -2.31
CA GLU A 99 -20.26 9.26 -2.81
C GLU A 99 -18.97 9.41 -3.63
N ARG A 100 -18.00 8.49 -3.48
CA ARG A 100 -16.73 8.51 -4.23
C ARG A 100 -16.77 7.56 -5.44
N GLN A 101 -17.89 7.55 -6.15
CA GLN A 101 -18.09 6.68 -7.32
C GLN A 101 -17.08 6.97 -8.43
N LEU A 102 -16.57 5.90 -9.03
CA LEU A 102 -15.67 5.97 -10.17
C LEU A 102 -16.43 5.64 -11.47
N ASN A 103 -15.86 6.05 -12.60
CA ASN A 103 -16.47 5.90 -13.91
C ASN A 103 -15.46 5.32 -14.92
N LEU A 104 -15.88 4.37 -15.75
CA LEU A 104 -15.00 3.69 -16.73
C LEU A 104 -14.43 4.60 -17.83
N ASP A 105 -15.11 5.70 -18.16
CA ASP A 105 -14.67 6.69 -19.16
C ASP A 105 -13.61 7.66 -18.60
N VAL A 106 -13.59 7.83 -17.28
CA VAL A 106 -12.72 8.80 -16.59
C VAL A 106 -11.55 8.11 -15.89
N ASN A 107 -11.83 7.00 -15.22
CA ASN A 107 -10.90 6.31 -14.32
C ASN A 107 -10.31 5.07 -15.00
N ALA A 108 -9.05 4.79 -14.69
CA ALA A 108 -8.35 3.60 -15.15
C ALA A 108 -8.39 2.49 -14.08
N ALA A 109 -7.90 1.31 -14.45
CA ALA A 109 -7.78 0.14 -13.59
C ALA A 109 -7.05 0.47 -12.28
N TRP A 110 -6.06 1.37 -12.32
CA TRP A 110 -5.44 1.90 -11.11
C TRP A 110 -6.47 2.39 -10.11
N GLN A 111 -7.32 3.35 -10.47
CA GLN A 111 -8.29 3.87 -9.51
C GLN A 111 -9.37 2.84 -9.17
N ILE A 112 -9.86 2.12 -10.19
CA ILE A 112 -11.02 1.25 -10.09
C ILE A 112 -10.74 -0.01 -9.26
N LEU A 113 -9.63 -0.71 -9.53
CA LEU A 113 -9.33 -1.97 -8.84
C LEU A 113 -8.86 -1.75 -7.40
N HIS A 114 -8.25 -0.61 -7.08
CA HIS A 114 -8.02 -0.26 -5.67
C HIS A 114 -9.35 -0.03 -4.94
N GLY A 115 -10.37 0.52 -5.60
CA GLY A 115 -11.72 0.64 -5.02
C GLY A 115 -12.36 -0.69 -4.66
N ALA A 116 -11.96 -1.78 -5.33
CA ALA A 116 -12.40 -3.12 -4.99
C ALA A 116 -11.73 -3.69 -3.73
N LEU A 117 -10.60 -3.14 -3.24
CA LEU A 117 -9.96 -3.64 -2.01
C LEU A 117 -10.91 -3.61 -0.80
N PRO A 118 -11.46 -2.45 -0.37
CA PRO A 118 -12.36 -2.40 0.79
C PRO A 118 -13.73 -3.06 0.56
N PHE A 119 -14.18 -3.22 -0.68
CA PHE A 119 -15.59 -3.55 -0.98
C PHE A 119 -15.77 -4.82 -1.81
N GLY A 120 -14.67 -5.48 -2.19
CA GLY A 120 -14.64 -6.70 -2.97
C GLY A 120 -15.51 -6.65 -4.23
N MET A 121 -16.25 -7.74 -4.44
CA MET A 121 -17.16 -7.92 -5.58
C MET A 121 -18.36 -6.96 -5.58
N LYS A 122 -18.61 -6.25 -4.48
CA LYS A 122 -19.72 -5.28 -4.36
C LYS A 122 -19.35 -3.89 -4.85
N PHE A 123 -18.06 -3.62 -5.11
CA PHE A 123 -17.64 -2.34 -5.65
C PHE A 123 -18.18 -2.16 -7.08
N LYS A 124 -19.02 -1.14 -7.26
CA LYS A 124 -19.60 -0.80 -8.57
C LYS A 124 -18.99 0.49 -9.11
N VAL A 125 -18.91 0.57 -10.43
CA VAL A 125 -18.46 1.77 -11.17
C VAL A 125 -19.48 2.14 -12.24
N GLN A 126 -19.50 3.42 -12.59
CA GLN A 126 -20.37 3.94 -13.64
C GLN A 126 -19.84 3.56 -15.03
N ASN A 127 -20.75 3.16 -15.90
CA ASN A 127 -20.57 2.85 -17.31
C ASN A 127 -21.71 3.52 -18.10
N GLY A 128 -21.47 4.72 -18.60
CA GLY A 128 -22.55 5.59 -19.09
C GLY A 128 -23.59 5.84 -18.00
N ASP A 129 -24.87 5.55 -18.30
CA ASP A 129 -25.99 5.70 -17.37
C ASP A 129 -26.23 4.47 -16.47
N SER A 130 -25.37 3.45 -16.57
CA SER A 130 -25.51 2.18 -15.84
C SER A 130 -24.38 1.98 -14.83
N SER A 131 -24.65 1.19 -13.80
CA SER A 131 -23.65 0.80 -12.80
C SER A 131 -23.30 -0.68 -12.95
N VAL A 132 -22.01 -1.00 -13.00
CA VAL A 132 -21.50 -2.38 -13.20
C VAL A 132 -20.54 -2.78 -12.08
N PRO A 133 -20.51 -4.05 -11.64
CA PRO A 133 -19.51 -4.52 -10.68
C PRO A 133 -18.11 -4.48 -11.30
N ALA A 134 -17.19 -3.73 -10.67
CA ALA A 134 -15.87 -3.43 -11.23
C ALA A 134 -15.01 -4.68 -11.45
N MET A 135 -14.99 -5.58 -10.48
CA MET A 135 -14.20 -6.81 -10.57
C MET A 135 -14.80 -7.77 -11.60
N GLN A 136 -16.13 -7.98 -11.59
CA GLN A 136 -16.77 -8.83 -12.60
C GLN A 136 -16.55 -8.30 -14.02
N TRP A 137 -16.59 -6.99 -14.21
CA TRP A 137 -16.35 -6.34 -15.50
C TRP A 137 -15.03 -6.79 -16.14
N VAL A 138 -13.92 -6.79 -15.39
CA VAL A 138 -12.61 -7.20 -15.91
C VAL A 138 -12.48 -8.73 -16.06
N LEU A 139 -13.15 -9.51 -15.20
CA LEU A 139 -13.18 -10.97 -15.31
C LEU A 139 -13.92 -11.44 -16.56
N ASP A 140 -14.99 -10.74 -16.94
CA ASP A 140 -15.77 -10.99 -18.15
C ASP A 140 -15.05 -10.55 -19.45
N GLY A 141 -13.81 -10.08 -19.35
CA GLY A 141 -13.00 -9.68 -20.51
C GLY A 141 -13.41 -8.37 -21.15
N ASN A 142 -14.23 -7.56 -20.47
CA ASN A 142 -14.60 -6.24 -20.93
C ASN A 142 -13.39 -5.28 -20.88
N GLN A 143 -13.44 -4.24 -21.71
CA GLN A 143 -12.36 -3.27 -21.78
C GLN A 143 -12.37 -2.36 -20.55
N MET A 144 -11.18 -2.16 -19.97
CA MET A 144 -10.94 -1.16 -18.94
C MET A 144 -9.56 -0.55 -19.19
N LYS A 145 -9.47 0.78 -19.21
CA LYS A 145 -8.19 1.49 -19.41
C LYS A 145 -7.19 1.05 -18.33
N GLY A 146 -6.00 0.57 -18.71
CA GLY A 146 -4.99 0.07 -17.76
C GLY A 146 -5.19 -1.37 -17.29
N TRP A 147 -6.26 -2.05 -17.70
CA TRP A 147 -6.40 -3.49 -17.57
C TRP A 147 -5.73 -4.18 -18.76
N THR A 148 -4.40 -4.32 -18.68
CA THR A 148 -3.59 -4.85 -19.77
C THR A 148 -3.19 -6.28 -19.48
N LEU A 149 -3.67 -7.22 -20.29
CA LEU A 149 -3.36 -8.64 -20.20
C LEU A 149 -2.52 -9.11 -21.40
N ARG A 150 -1.71 -10.14 -21.19
CA ARG A 150 -0.96 -10.84 -22.24
C ARG A 150 -0.95 -12.32 -21.95
N HIS A 151 -1.00 -13.13 -23.00
CA HIS A 151 -0.74 -14.55 -22.87
C HIS A 151 0.65 -14.83 -22.28
N GLY A 152 0.70 -15.71 -21.29
CA GLY A 152 1.92 -16.16 -20.64
C GLY A 152 2.57 -17.38 -21.30
N SER A 153 3.43 -18.03 -20.52
CA SER A 153 4.15 -19.25 -20.85
C SER A 153 3.19 -20.40 -21.18
N LYS A 154 3.63 -21.30 -22.07
CA LYS A 154 2.93 -22.56 -22.38
C LYS A 154 3.55 -23.71 -21.60
N GLY A 155 2.80 -24.80 -21.40
CA GLY A 155 3.31 -25.99 -20.74
C GLY A 155 3.55 -25.81 -19.24
N LEU A 156 2.84 -24.87 -18.62
CA LEU A 156 2.79 -24.79 -17.15
C LEU A 156 2.08 -26.03 -16.59
N PRO A 157 2.24 -26.36 -15.29
CA PRO A 157 1.66 -27.57 -14.72
C PRO A 157 0.17 -27.78 -15.07
N GLY A 158 -0.17 -29.02 -15.44
CA GLY A 158 -1.48 -29.36 -16.02
C GLY A 158 -1.62 -29.02 -17.51
N ASP A 159 -0.51 -28.87 -18.24
CA ASP A 159 -0.47 -28.42 -19.65
C ASP A 159 -1.20 -27.08 -19.88
N ARG A 160 -1.15 -26.22 -18.87
CA ARG A 160 -1.86 -24.94 -18.85
C ARG A 160 -1.04 -23.85 -19.52
N ARG A 161 -1.73 -22.81 -19.98
CA ARG A 161 -1.12 -21.59 -20.48
C ARG A 161 -1.27 -20.51 -19.43
N GLY A 162 -0.17 -19.86 -19.05
CA GLY A 162 -0.21 -18.76 -18.11
C GLY A 162 -0.92 -17.54 -18.66
N LEU A 163 -1.34 -16.64 -17.77
CA LEU A 163 -1.87 -15.32 -18.09
C LEU A 163 -1.05 -14.28 -17.33
N LYS A 164 -0.54 -13.26 -18.04
CA LYS A 164 0.23 -12.16 -17.46
C LYS A 164 -0.62 -10.91 -17.38
N MET A 165 -0.70 -10.32 -16.20
CA MET A 165 -1.12 -8.93 -16.01
C MET A 165 0.11 -8.05 -16.27
N VAL A 166 0.00 -7.08 -17.17
CA VAL A 166 1.15 -6.28 -17.63
C VAL A 166 1.36 -5.10 -16.69
N MET A 167 2.58 -4.97 -16.19
CA MET A 167 2.99 -3.85 -15.35
C MET A 167 3.17 -2.56 -16.16
N GLU A 168 2.68 -1.44 -15.61
CA GLU A 168 2.78 -0.10 -16.17
C GLU A 168 3.32 0.91 -15.11
N PRO A 169 4.59 0.77 -14.66
CA PRO A 169 5.12 1.53 -13.53
C PRO A 169 5.03 3.04 -13.73
N GLY A 170 4.67 3.77 -12.67
CA GLY A 170 4.63 5.23 -12.68
C GLY A 170 3.49 5.87 -13.48
N THR A 171 2.67 5.10 -14.21
CA THR A 171 1.58 5.63 -15.04
C THR A 171 0.31 5.97 -14.25
N LYS A 172 0.11 5.31 -13.09
CA LYS A 172 -1.17 5.31 -12.35
C LYS A 172 -2.38 5.02 -13.26
N THR A 173 -2.16 4.20 -14.29
CA THR A 173 -3.18 3.75 -15.25
C THR A 173 -3.39 2.25 -15.09
N GLY A 174 -2.36 1.43 -15.34
CA GLY A 174 -2.34 0.00 -15.01
C GLY A 174 -1.64 -0.32 -13.69
N GLN A 175 -1.36 -1.60 -13.41
CA GLN A 175 -0.68 -1.99 -12.16
C GLN A 175 0.71 -1.39 -12.09
N GLY A 176 1.06 -0.83 -10.94
CA GLY A 176 2.38 -0.20 -10.72
C GLY A 176 3.44 -1.21 -10.33
N HIS A 177 3.00 -2.32 -9.73
CA HIS A 177 3.85 -3.39 -9.22
C HIS A 177 3.46 -4.73 -9.83
N GLU A 178 4.41 -5.66 -9.83
CA GLU A 178 4.19 -7.03 -10.27
C GLU A 178 3.12 -7.71 -9.39
N ASP A 179 2.21 -8.46 -9.99
CA ASP A 179 1.14 -9.21 -9.32
C ASP A 179 0.17 -8.39 -8.46
N GLN A 180 0.17 -7.05 -8.58
CA GLN A 180 -0.72 -6.18 -7.81
C GLN A 180 -2.19 -6.52 -8.02
N TRP A 181 -2.61 -6.75 -9.28
CA TRP A 181 -3.99 -7.16 -9.58
C TRP A 181 -4.32 -8.56 -9.08
N LEU A 182 -3.36 -9.47 -9.10
CA LEU A 182 -3.54 -10.80 -8.53
C LEU A 182 -3.75 -10.74 -7.01
N ALA A 183 -3.00 -9.87 -6.30
CA ALA A 183 -3.21 -9.62 -4.88
C ALA A 183 -4.57 -8.97 -4.59
N VAL A 184 -5.02 -7.98 -5.38
CA VAL A 184 -6.38 -7.41 -5.25
C VAL A 184 -7.43 -8.51 -5.41
N MET A 185 -7.33 -9.32 -6.45
CA MET A 185 -8.25 -10.44 -6.71
C MET A 185 -8.31 -11.43 -5.55
N SER A 186 -7.16 -11.76 -4.96
CA SER A 186 -7.09 -12.64 -3.79
C SER A 186 -7.80 -12.06 -2.57
N GLN A 187 -7.65 -10.76 -2.33
CA GLN A 187 -8.29 -10.06 -1.20
C GLN A 187 -9.78 -9.80 -1.45
N CYS A 188 -10.21 -9.73 -2.71
CA CYS A 188 -11.64 -9.70 -3.07
C CYS A 188 -12.36 -11.05 -2.87
N GLY A 189 -11.65 -12.10 -2.41
CA GLY A 189 -12.26 -13.38 -2.10
C GLY A 189 -12.43 -14.31 -3.31
N LEU A 190 -11.85 -14.00 -4.47
CA LEU A 190 -11.96 -14.85 -5.65
C LEU A 190 -11.34 -16.23 -5.39
N SER A 191 -11.92 -17.26 -6.01
CA SER A 191 -11.37 -18.62 -5.98
C SER A 191 -10.28 -18.78 -7.04
N LYS A 192 -9.37 -19.75 -6.86
CA LYS A 192 -8.34 -20.02 -7.89
C LYS A 192 -8.93 -20.51 -9.22
N ASP A 193 -10.14 -21.06 -9.19
CA ASP A 193 -10.85 -21.57 -10.36
C ASP A 193 -11.71 -20.49 -11.05
N GLU A 194 -11.80 -19.30 -10.45
CA GLU A 194 -12.54 -18.16 -10.99
C GLU A 194 -12.05 -17.81 -12.39
N LYS A 195 -12.99 -17.48 -13.29
CA LYS A 195 -12.69 -17.33 -14.71
C LYS A 195 -12.24 -15.93 -15.07
N ILE A 196 -11.27 -15.85 -15.98
CA ILE A 196 -10.87 -14.61 -16.63
C ILE A 196 -10.98 -14.82 -18.14
N LEU A 197 -11.87 -14.08 -18.79
CA LEU A 197 -11.98 -14.08 -20.25
C LEU A 197 -10.95 -13.13 -20.85
N PHE A 198 -10.11 -13.63 -21.76
CA PHE A 198 -9.16 -12.81 -22.49
C PHE A 198 -9.05 -13.26 -23.94
N GLN A 199 -9.39 -12.37 -24.88
CA GLN A 199 -9.35 -12.61 -26.33
C GLN A 199 -10.11 -13.88 -26.76
N GLY A 200 -11.28 -14.12 -26.16
CA GLY A 200 -12.11 -15.30 -26.45
C GLY A 200 -11.59 -16.62 -25.85
N GLN A 201 -10.48 -16.58 -25.09
CA GLN A 201 -9.98 -17.72 -24.34
C GLN A 201 -10.33 -17.57 -22.86
N GLU A 202 -10.83 -18.64 -22.25
CA GLU A 202 -11.06 -18.73 -20.82
C GLU A 202 -9.77 -19.12 -20.09
N TYR A 203 -9.40 -18.30 -19.11
CA TYR A 203 -8.34 -18.55 -18.14
C TYR A 203 -8.96 -18.73 -16.75
N GLN A 204 -8.17 -19.23 -15.82
CA GLN A 204 -8.47 -19.23 -14.40
C GLN A 204 -7.51 -18.29 -13.66
N ILE A 205 -7.89 -17.81 -12.48
CA ILE A 205 -6.95 -17.13 -11.57
C ILE A 205 -5.69 -17.99 -11.36
N TRP A 206 -5.83 -19.31 -11.28
CA TRP A 206 -4.72 -20.24 -11.19
C TRP A 206 -3.72 -20.13 -12.35
N ASP A 207 -4.13 -19.74 -13.56
CA ASP A 207 -3.20 -19.50 -14.68
C ASP A 207 -2.33 -18.27 -14.45
N VAL A 208 -2.84 -17.28 -13.73
CA VAL A 208 -2.07 -16.10 -13.32
C VAL A 208 -1.11 -16.50 -12.20
N VAL A 209 -1.58 -17.25 -11.20
CA VAL A 209 -0.74 -17.73 -10.08
C VAL A 209 0.45 -18.56 -10.59
N GLN A 210 0.21 -19.53 -11.46
CA GLN A 210 1.29 -20.35 -12.03
C GLN A 210 2.26 -19.52 -12.87
N GLN A 211 1.75 -18.47 -13.54
CA GLN A 211 2.60 -17.56 -14.28
C GLN A 211 3.49 -16.72 -13.35
N SER A 212 2.95 -16.22 -12.23
CA SER A 212 3.71 -15.50 -11.21
C SER A 212 4.79 -16.38 -10.57
N MET A 213 4.45 -17.65 -10.27
CA MET A 213 5.41 -18.67 -9.79
C MET A 213 6.54 -18.90 -10.81
N TRP A 214 6.19 -19.08 -12.09
CA TRP A 214 7.15 -19.24 -13.18
C TRP A 214 8.07 -18.02 -13.35
N ASP A 215 7.53 -16.81 -13.17
CA ASP A 215 8.27 -15.56 -13.31
C ASP A 215 9.01 -15.16 -12.02
N THR A 216 9.15 -16.04 -11.02
CA THR A 216 9.88 -15.74 -9.77
C THR A 216 11.39 -15.82 -10.01
N PHE A 217 12.18 -14.89 -9.47
CA PHE A 217 13.64 -14.89 -9.57
C PHE A 217 14.25 -14.13 -8.37
N PRO A 218 15.55 -14.30 -8.07
CA PRO A 218 16.18 -13.64 -6.93
C PRO A 218 16.11 -12.11 -7.03
N GLY A 219 15.61 -11.45 -5.98
CA GLY A 219 15.46 -10.00 -5.92
C GLY A 219 14.24 -9.46 -6.65
N LYS A 220 13.34 -10.33 -7.14
CA LYS A 220 12.01 -9.91 -7.58
C LYS A 220 11.24 -9.32 -6.39
N GLU A 221 10.50 -8.25 -6.64
CA GLU A 221 9.52 -7.74 -5.68
C GLU A 221 8.32 -8.69 -5.66
N CYS A 222 8.23 -9.55 -4.64
CA CYS A 222 7.20 -10.57 -4.48
C CYS A 222 6.17 -10.19 -3.41
N SER A 223 6.11 -8.93 -2.96
CA SER A 223 5.19 -8.51 -1.90
C SER A 223 3.72 -8.83 -2.23
N TRP A 224 3.26 -8.51 -3.44
CA TRP A 224 1.91 -8.85 -3.92
C TRP A 224 1.78 -10.32 -4.35
N THR A 225 2.84 -10.90 -4.92
CA THR A 225 2.89 -12.34 -5.23
C THR A 225 2.63 -13.15 -3.96
N LEU A 226 3.26 -12.79 -2.84
CA LEU A 226 3.14 -13.47 -1.55
C LEU A 226 1.72 -13.41 -1.01
N ILE A 227 1.05 -12.25 -1.08
CA ILE A 227 -0.38 -12.11 -0.73
C ILE A 227 -1.22 -13.15 -1.49
N ALA A 228 -1.00 -13.29 -2.80
CA ALA A 228 -1.75 -14.22 -3.63
C ALA A 228 -1.40 -15.70 -3.35
N LEU A 229 -0.12 -16.02 -3.19
CA LEU A 229 0.33 -17.39 -2.92
C LEU A 229 -0.23 -17.91 -1.60
N THR A 230 -0.28 -17.08 -0.56
CA THR A 230 -0.88 -17.43 0.73
C THR A 230 -2.30 -17.98 0.59
N ARG A 231 -3.10 -17.37 -0.30
CA ARG A 231 -4.48 -17.80 -0.57
C ARG A 231 -4.57 -19.02 -1.47
N TYR A 232 -3.75 -19.08 -2.52
CA TYR A 232 -3.97 -20.02 -3.61
C TYR A 232 -3.13 -21.29 -3.55
N LEU A 233 -2.04 -21.31 -2.78
CA LEU A 233 -1.28 -22.53 -2.56
C LEU A 233 -2.00 -23.44 -1.57
N ASN A 234 -2.24 -24.67 -2.02
CA ASN A 234 -2.80 -25.72 -1.17
C ASN A 234 -1.76 -26.27 -0.19
N ASP A 235 -0.51 -26.40 -0.64
CA ASP A 235 0.62 -26.93 0.12
C ASP A 235 1.74 -25.88 0.15
N PHE A 236 2.14 -25.46 1.35
CA PHE A 236 3.20 -24.47 1.56
C PHE A 236 4.61 -25.07 1.41
N ASN A 237 4.73 -26.40 1.47
CA ASN A 237 5.98 -27.13 1.27
C ASN A 237 6.23 -27.49 -0.20
N GLN A 238 5.29 -27.18 -1.08
CA GLN A 238 5.45 -27.52 -2.50
C GLN A 238 6.62 -26.73 -3.09
N ASN A 239 7.41 -27.43 -3.91
CA ASN A 239 8.45 -26.83 -4.71
C ASN A 239 7.93 -26.58 -6.13
N TRP A 240 8.35 -25.47 -6.75
CA TRP A 240 8.16 -25.21 -8.17
C TRP A 240 9.48 -24.79 -8.82
N GLN A 241 9.60 -25.03 -10.13
CA GLN A 241 10.69 -24.47 -10.92
C GLN A 241 10.24 -23.15 -11.54
N ALA A 242 11.10 -22.14 -11.40
CA ALA A 242 10.94 -20.88 -12.09
C ALA A 242 11.57 -20.91 -13.49
N SER A 243 11.37 -19.83 -14.24
CA SER A 243 11.83 -19.69 -15.62
C SER A 243 13.35 -19.71 -15.81
N ASP A 244 14.11 -19.42 -14.75
CA ASP A 244 15.56 -19.50 -14.69
C ASP A 244 16.09 -20.90 -14.33
N GLY A 245 15.19 -21.86 -14.09
CA GLY A 245 15.50 -23.23 -13.66
C GLY A 245 15.78 -23.37 -12.17
N GLU A 246 15.71 -22.29 -11.40
CA GLU A 246 15.84 -22.38 -9.94
C GLU A 246 14.58 -23.00 -9.32
N THR A 247 14.79 -23.74 -8.23
CA THR A 247 13.70 -24.27 -7.42
C THR A 247 13.32 -23.27 -6.34
N TRP A 248 12.02 -23.03 -6.22
CA TRP A 248 11.41 -22.13 -5.26
C TRP A 248 10.36 -22.86 -4.43
N ASN A 249 10.18 -22.39 -3.20
CA ASN A 249 9.07 -22.74 -2.33
C ASN A 249 8.58 -21.45 -1.63
N LEU A 250 7.47 -21.53 -0.90
CA LEU A 250 6.89 -20.35 -0.26
C LEU A 250 7.82 -19.74 0.77
N GLU A 251 8.47 -20.59 1.57
CA GLU A 251 9.43 -20.19 2.60
C GLU A 251 10.60 -19.35 2.02
N ARG A 252 11.13 -19.71 0.85
CA ARG A 252 12.16 -18.95 0.15
C ARG A 252 11.65 -17.58 -0.32
N VAL A 253 10.39 -17.49 -0.75
CA VAL A 253 9.76 -16.20 -1.09
C VAL A 253 9.61 -15.33 0.17
N VAL A 254 9.22 -15.93 1.29
CA VAL A 254 9.13 -15.24 2.59
C VAL A 254 10.49 -14.70 3.01
N GLN A 255 11.56 -15.49 2.94
CA GLN A 255 12.92 -15.00 3.23
C GLN A 255 13.29 -13.82 2.32
N MET A 256 13.05 -13.95 1.02
CA MET A 256 13.42 -12.92 0.05
C MET A 256 12.75 -11.57 0.35
N GLU A 257 11.50 -11.60 0.80
CA GLU A 257 10.80 -10.41 1.28
C GLU A 257 11.36 -9.96 2.64
N ALA A 258 11.54 -10.87 3.60
CA ALA A 258 12.10 -10.57 4.92
C ALA A 258 13.49 -9.93 4.86
N ASP A 259 14.29 -10.17 3.82
CA ASP A 259 15.61 -9.57 3.63
C ASP A 259 15.56 -8.10 3.17
N GLN A 260 14.43 -7.63 2.64
CA GLN A 260 14.34 -6.29 2.02
C GLN A 260 14.28 -5.14 3.04
N ASP A 261 14.85 -3.99 2.67
CA ASP A 261 14.76 -2.77 3.48
C ASP A 261 13.41 -2.06 3.29
N LEU A 262 12.62 -1.97 4.36
CA LEU A 262 11.33 -1.28 4.38
C LEU A 262 11.45 0.21 3.98
N ALA A 263 12.53 0.88 4.36
CA ALA A 263 12.72 2.31 4.08
C ALA A 263 12.93 2.61 2.60
N MET A 264 13.43 1.62 1.84
CA MET A 264 13.67 1.71 0.40
C MET A 264 12.51 1.16 -0.43
N SER A 265 11.44 0.72 0.22
CA SER A 265 10.33 0.01 -0.42
C SER A 265 9.16 0.92 -0.76
N ALA A 266 8.40 0.53 -1.78
CA ALA A 266 7.16 1.19 -2.13
C ALA A 266 6.19 1.21 -0.93
N CYS A 267 5.46 2.32 -0.78
CA CYS A 267 4.53 2.54 0.33
C CYS A 267 5.13 2.23 1.72
N GLY A 268 6.43 2.52 1.92
CA GLY A 268 7.15 2.26 3.16
C GLY A 268 7.30 0.78 3.51
N GLY A 269 7.11 -0.12 2.54
CA GLY A 269 7.13 -1.57 2.76
C GLY A 269 5.85 -2.15 3.38
N SER A 270 4.77 -1.37 3.46
CA SER A 270 3.49 -1.83 4.03
C SER A 270 2.93 -3.08 3.33
N HIS A 271 2.89 -3.14 2.01
CA HIS A 271 2.40 -4.33 1.29
C HIS A 271 3.27 -5.56 1.49
N ARG A 272 4.58 -5.38 1.70
CA ARG A 272 5.47 -6.47 2.07
C ARG A 272 5.11 -7.03 3.44
N LEU A 273 4.93 -6.14 4.41
CA LEU A 273 4.51 -6.51 5.75
C LEU A 273 3.15 -7.21 5.74
N ILE A 274 2.20 -6.73 4.93
CA ILE A 274 0.90 -7.39 4.71
C ILE A 274 1.10 -8.81 4.14
N GLY A 275 1.89 -8.96 3.07
CA GLY A 275 2.15 -10.27 2.47
C GLY A 275 2.77 -11.26 3.45
N MET A 276 3.79 -10.83 4.22
CA MET A 276 4.41 -11.66 5.24
C MET A 276 3.47 -11.99 6.40
N THR A 277 2.65 -11.04 6.84
CA THR A 277 1.64 -11.24 7.89
C THR A 277 0.65 -12.32 7.47
N MET A 278 0.04 -12.15 6.30
CA MET A 278 -0.92 -13.13 5.77
C MET A 278 -0.27 -14.51 5.60
N ALA A 279 0.98 -14.57 5.14
CA ALA A 279 1.71 -15.83 4.96
C ALA A 279 1.97 -16.53 6.31
N ILE A 280 2.38 -15.80 7.34
CA ILE A 280 2.59 -16.33 8.70
C ILE A 280 1.28 -16.83 9.30
N ASP A 281 0.22 -16.02 9.27
CA ASP A 281 -1.09 -16.40 9.81
C ASP A 281 -1.55 -17.72 9.17
N ALA A 282 -1.48 -17.81 7.85
CA ALA A 282 -1.90 -19.00 7.12
C ALA A 282 -0.95 -20.20 7.34
N HIS A 283 0.33 -19.98 7.63
CA HIS A 283 1.28 -21.03 7.99
C HIS A 283 0.96 -21.59 9.38
N GLN A 284 0.70 -20.72 10.36
CA GLN A 284 0.29 -21.11 11.71
C GLN A 284 -1.06 -21.83 11.74
N ASP A 285 -2.04 -21.35 10.96
CA ASP A 285 -3.35 -22.01 10.81
C ASP A 285 -3.22 -23.44 10.27
N ARG A 286 -2.15 -23.74 9.53
CA ARG A 286 -1.81 -25.08 9.03
C ARG A 286 -0.91 -25.88 9.98
N GLY A 287 -0.67 -25.39 11.19
CA GLY A 287 0.16 -26.03 12.22
C GLY A 287 1.67 -25.85 12.03
N GLY A 288 2.08 -24.89 11.20
CA GLY A 288 3.49 -24.57 10.98
C GLY A 288 4.14 -23.87 12.17
N GLU A 289 5.41 -24.15 12.41
CA GLU A 289 6.21 -23.50 13.45
C GLU A 289 6.87 -22.21 12.94
N ILE A 290 7.03 -21.23 13.83
CA ILE A 290 7.71 -19.95 13.51
C ILE A 290 9.21 -20.12 13.74
N GLU A 291 9.87 -20.68 12.74
CA GLU A 291 11.31 -20.88 12.69
C GLU A 291 11.89 -20.49 11.32
N GLY A 292 13.22 -20.35 11.25
CA GLY A 292 13.91 -20.00 10.02
C GLY A 292 13.33 -18.73 9.36
N PRO A 293 13.05 -18.75 8.05
CA PRO A 293 12.48 -17.62 7.33
C PRO A 293 11.16 -17.07 7.89
N TRP A 294 10.33 -17.91 8.47
CA TRP A 294 9.09 -17.48 9.12
C TRP A 294 9.38 -16.61 10.35
N LYS A 295 10.41 -16.97 11.10
CA LYS A 295 10.88 -16.19 12.25
C LYS A 295 11.49 -14.86 11.83
N ASP A 296 12.29 -14.83 10.77
CA ASP A 296 12.87 -13.58 10.25
C ASP A 296 11.77 -12.60 9.80
N ALA A 297 10.72 -13.13 9.16
CA ALA A 297 9.54 -12.35 8.79
C ALA A 297 8.76 -11.85 10.02
N ASP A 298 8.53 -12.70 11.03
CA ASP A 298 7.87 -12.34 12.29
C ASP A 298 8.62 -11.23 13.05
N GLU A 299 9.95 -11.33 13.14
CA GLU A 299 10.79 -10.31 13.75
C GLU A 299 10.70 -8.97 12.99
N LYS A 300 10.64 -9.01 11.66
CA LYS A 300 10.46 -7.81 10.83
C LYS A 300 9.08 -7.17 11.02
N ILE A 301 8.02 -7.98 11.11
CA ILE A 301 6.64 -7.52 11.38
C ILE A 301 6.55 -6.90 12.77
N SER A 302 7.01 -7.61 13.79
CA SER A 302 7.05 -7.13 15.18
C SER A 302 7.82 -5.82 15.31
N GLY A 303 8.99 -5.73 14.65
CA GLY A 303 9.76 -4.49 14.60
C GLY A 303 9.04 -3.35 13.87
N ALA A 304 8.23 -3.62 12.86
CA ALA A 304 7.43 -2.60 12.17
C ALA A 304 6.25 -2.13 13.04
N ILE A 305 5.58 -3.01 13.78
CA ILE A 305 4.52 -2.68 14.74
C ILE A 305 5.05 -1.71 15.79
N GLU A 306 6.19 -2.02 16.42
CA GLU A 306 6.77 -1.17 17.45
C GLU A 306 7.24 0.18 16.89
N ARG A 307 7.79 0.22 15.67
CA ARG A 307 8.12 1.49 15.01
C ARG A 307 6.88 2.32 14.68
N ALA A 308 5.78 1.70 14.24
CA ALA A 308 4.53 2.41 13.98
C ALA A 308 3.99 3.08 15.26
N ARG A 309 4.00 2.34 16.37
CA ARG A 309 3.63 2.84 17.69
C ARG A 309 4.56 3.96 18.16
N GLN A 310 5.87 3.76 18.07
CA GLN A 310 6.88 4.74 18.51
C GLN A 310 6.83 6.03 17.68
N PHE A 311 6.53 5.93 16.39
CA PHE A 311 6.54 7.07 15.46
C PHE A 311 5.16 7.69 15.26
N GLN A 312 4.15 7.24 16.00
CA GLN A 312 2.83 7.85 16.00
C GLN A 312 2.91 9.32 16.42
N GLN A 313 2.16 10.16 15.73
CA GLN A 313 2.11 11.60 15.98
C GLN A 313 1.14 11.92 17.13
N PRO A 314 1.29 13.06 17.82
CA PRO A 314 0.43 13.42 18.95
C PRO A 314 -1.07 13.50 18.64
N ASP A 315 -1.46 13.64 17.37
CA ASP A 315 -2.86 13.65 16.95
C ASP A 315 -3.42 12.26 16.58
N GLY A 316 -2.65 11.20 16.81
CA GLY A 316 -3.00 9.81 16.51
C GLY A 316 -2.59 9.34 15.11
N SER A 317 -2.27 10.25 14.17
CA SER A 317 -1.85 9.81 12.83
C SER A 317 -0.48 9.13 12.83
N PHE A 318 -0.24 8.21 11.90
CA PHE A 318 1.07 7.57 11.75
C PHE A 318 2.03 8.46 10.96
N SER A 319 3.32 8.16 11.11
CA SER A 319 4.38 8.94 10.48
C SER A 319 4.23 9.03 8.97
N THR A 320 4.49 10.21 8.40
CA THR A 320 4.58 10.40 6.95
C THR A 320 5.83 9.78 6.33
N ASN A 321 6.71 9.18 7.14
CA ASN A 321 7.82 8.33 6.70
C ASN A 321 7.58 6.85 7.08
N TYR A 322 6.33 6.45 7.33
CA TYR A 322 5.95 5.08 7.70
C TYR A 322 6.76 4.58 8.90
N PHE A 323 7.53 3.51 8.71
CA PHE A 323 8.34 2.86 9.74
C PHE A 323 9.80 3.33 9.77
N ALA A 324 10.20 4.32 8.96
CA ALA A 324 11.61 4.72 8.86
C ALA A 324 12.03 5.70 9.96
N ARG A 325 11.17 6.66 10.30
CA ARG A 325 11.41 7.71 11.32
C ARG A 325 10.11 8.45 11.65
N PRO A 326 10.03 9.22 12.76
CA PRO A 326 8.94 10.15 13.00
C PRO A 326 8.80 11.21 11.90
N GLY A 327 7.58 11.64 11.61
CA GLY A 327 7.33 12.72 10.65
C GLY A 327 5.86 13.05 10.47
N THR A 328 5.57 14.29 10.13
CA THR A 328 4.22 14.80 9.85
C THR A 328 4.25 15.73 8.63
N SER A 329 3.07 16.07 8.11
CA SER A 329 2.91 16.96 6.96
C SER A 329 1.64 17.80 7.06
N ALA A 330 1.61 18.96 6.42
CA ALA A 330 0.39 19.73 6.22
C ALA A 330 -0.49 19.16 5.08
N ASP A 331 0.08 18.31 4.22
CA ASP A 331 -0.62 17.64 3.13
C ASP A 331 -1.55 16.54 3.66
N LEU A 332 -2.85 16.77 3.55
CA LEU A 332 -3.88 15.82 4.01
C LEU A 332 -3.88 14.52 3.19
N ALA A 333 -3.59 14.58 1.89
CA ALA A 333 -3.55 13.39 1.05
C ALA A 333 -2.37 12.50 1.43
N LEU A 334 -1.20 13.09 1.70
CA LEU A 334 -0.05 12.34 2.21
C LEU A 334 -0.34 11.71 3.58
N ARG A 335 -1.03 12.42 4.47
CA ARG A 335 -1.42 11.88 5.78
C ARG A 335 -2.41 10.73 5.69
N ILE A 336 -3.40 10.81 4.80
CA ILE A 336 -4.33 9.72 4.51
C ILE A 336 -3.56 8.53 3.96
N ASN A 337 -2.65 8.77 2.99
CA ASN A 337 -1.81 7.73 2.42
C ASN A 337 -1.01 6.98 3.50
N THR A 338 -0.19 7.67 4.30
CA THR A 338 0.72 6.99 5.23
C THR A 338 0.00 6.42 6.45
N THR A 339 -1.02 7.12 6.97
CA THR A 339 -1.85 6.59 8.07
C THR A 339 -2.66 5.39 7.61
N GLY A 340 -3.24 5.47 6.41
CA GLY A 340 -4.05 4.41 5.82
C GLY A 340 -3.27 3.12 5.61
N HIS A 341 -2.13 3.17 4.90
CA HIS A 341 -1.29 1.98 4.67
C HIS A 341 -0.72 1.39 5.97
N THR A 342 -0.35 2.24 6.93
CA THR A 342 0.13 1.76 8.23
C THR A 342 -1.00 1.08 9.00
N LEU A 343 -2.19 1.67 9.02
CA LEU A 343 -3.36 1.06 9.65
C LEU A 343 -3.78 -0.23 8.95
N GLU A 344 -3.76 -0.29 7.62
CA GLU A 344 -4.06 -1.49 6.83
C GLU A 344 -3.15 -2.66 7.22
N PHE A 345 -1.85 -2.42 7.33
CA PHE A 345 -0.91 -3.40 7.86
C PHE A 345 -1.25 -3.81 9.30
N LEU A 346 -1.43 -2.86 10.21
CA LEU A 346 -1.68 -3.14 11.63
C LEU A 346 -3.02 -3.86 11.86
N ALA A 347 -4.03 -3.51 11.06
CA ALA A 347 -5.35 -4.12 11.07
C ALA A 347 -5.31 -5.56 10.59
N LEU A 348 -4.24 -6.04 9.98
CA LEU A 348 -4.01 -7.47 9.71
C LEU A 348 -3.10 -8.08 10.77
N ALA A 349 -1.97 -7.43 11.08
CA ALA A 349 -0.89 -8.01 11.88
C ALA A 349 -1.13 -8.04 13.39
N LEU A 350 -1.95 -7.14 13.94
CA LEU A 350 -2.25 -7.17 15.37
C LEU A 350 -3.28 -8.26 15.68
N PRO A 351 -3.15 -8.99 16.80
CA PRO A 351 -4.23 -9.85 17.28
C PRO A 351 -5.45 -9.00 17.69
N PRO A 352 -6.67 -9.57 17.70
CA PRO A 352 -7.91 -8.80 17.89
C PRO A 352 -7.99 -7.97 19.18
N ASP A 353 -7.41 -8.46 20.28
CA ASP A 353 -7.34 -7.76 21.56
C ASP A 353 -6.49 -6.47 21.45
N ARG A 354 -5.38 -6.52 20.72
CA ARG A 354 -4.50 -5.36 20.52
C ARG A 354 -5.07 -4.29 19.60
N LEU A 355 -6.12 -4.59 18.82
CA LEU A 355 -6.83 -3.57 18.03
C LEU A 355 -7.58 -2.55 18.90
N SER A 356 -7.87 -2.88 20.16
CA SER A 356 -8.44 -1.95 21.14
C SER A 356 -7.40 -1.15 21.93
N GLU A 357 -6.11 -1.30 21.63
CA GLU A 357 -5.09 -0.47 22.29
C GLU A 357 -5.30 1.02 21.92
N PRO A 358 -5.21 1.95 22.89
CA PRO A 358 -5.55 3.35 22.66
C PRO A 358 -4.82 4.02 21.49
N TRP A 359 -3.58 3.62 21.22
CA TRP A 359 -2.81 4.16 20.10
C TRP A 359 -3.38 3.72 18.74
N VAL A 360 -3.94 2.52 18.61
CA VAL A 360 -4.61 2.07 17.38
C VAL A 360 -5.92 2.84 17.19
N GLU A 361 -6.74 2.93 18.23
CA GLU A 361 -8.02 3.64 18.17
C GLU A 361 -7.84 5.13 17.85
N GLN A 362 -6.81 5.78 18.41
CA GLN A 362 -6.47 7.16 18.06
C GLN A 362 -6.12 7.32 16.57
N ALA A 363 -5.42 6.36 15.96
CA ALA A 363 -5.14 6.37 14.53
C ALA A 363 -6.42 6.21 13.70
N VAL A 364 -7.32 5.31 14.10
CA VAL A 364 -8.62 5.11 13.45
C VAL A 364 -9.49 6.37 13.54
N VAL A 365 -9.61 6.96 14.73
CA VAL A 365 -10.33 8.23 14.97
C VAL A 365 -9.76 9.32 14.07
N GLN A 366 -8.44 9.45 14.02
CA GLN A 366 -7.79 10.48 13.23
C GLN A 366 -7.96 10.26 11.72
N LEU A 367 -7.91 9.00 11.26
CA LEU A 367 -8.17 8.67 9.86
C LEU A 367 -9.62 8.99 9.46
N CYS A 368 -10.61 8.65 10.30
CA CYS A 368 -12.01 9.02 10.08
C CYS A 368 -12.20 10.56 10.00
N LYS A 369 -11.52 11.32 10.86
CA LYS A 369 -11.52 12.79 10.79
C LYS A 369 -10.92 13.31 9.48
N LEU A 370 -9.85 12.68 8.98
CA LEU A 370 -9.25 13.03 7.69
C LEU A 370 -10.19 12.72 6.52
N PHE A 371 -10.88 11.57 6.53
CA PHE A 371 -11.90 11.22 5.54
C PHE A 371 -12.99 12.30 5.49
N LYS A 372 -13.56 12.64 6.66
CA LYS A 372 -14.59 13.69 6.78
C LYS A 372 -14.11 15.06 6.28
N LYS A 373 -12.88 15.44 6.64
CA LYS A 373 -12.30 16.73 6.22
C LYS A 373 -12.07 16.82 4.71
N THR A 374 -11.87 15.68 4.06
CA THR A 374 -11.52 15.59 2.64
C THR A 374 -12.70 15.16 1.75
N GLU A 375 -13.92 15.03 2.29
CA GLU A 375 -15.15 14.79 1.51
C GLU A 375 -15.28 15.70 0.28
N PRO A 376 -15.09 17.04 0.36
CA PRO A 376 -15.23 17.91 -0.80
C PRO A 376 -14.01 17.91 -1.73
N ILE A 377 -12.97 17.12 -1.43
CA ILE A 377 -11.68 17.17 -2.12
C ILE A 377 -11.48 15.88 -2.93
N PRO A 378 -11.12 15.97 -4.22
CA PRO A 378 -10.67 14.81 -4.98
C PRO A 378 -9.32 14.35 -4.44
N LEU A 379 -9.21 13.06 -4.09
CA LEU A 379 -8.00 12.43 -3.58
C LEU A 379 -7.44 11.45 -4.60
N GLU A 380 -6.13 11.18 -4.51
CA GLU A 380 -5.51 10.10 -5.27
C GLU A 380 -6.09 8.75 -4.79
N CYS A 381 -6.66 7.97 -5.72
CA CYS A 381 -7.50 6.83 -5.38
C CYS A 381 -6.74 5.68 -4.72
N GLY A 382 -5.50 5.39 -5.11
CA GLY A 382 -4.72 4.32 -4.48
C GLY A 382 -4.58 4.57 -2.97
N SER A 383 -4.14 5.77 -2.61
CA SER A 383 -4.02 6.22 -1.22
C SER A 383 -5.33 6.18 -0.44
N LEU A 384 -6.41 6.69 -1.06
CA LEU A 384 -7.74 6.72 -0.46
C LEU A 384 -8.26 5.31 -0.17
N TYR A 385 -8.19 4.41 -1.16
CA TYR A 385 -8.81 3.09 -1.04
C TYR A 385 -7.98 2.12 -0.19
N HIS A 386 -6.65 2.27 -0.11
CA HIS A 386 -5.85 1.57 0.93
C HIS A 386 -6.24 2.04 2.33
N ALA A 387 -6.46 3.33 2.53
CA ALA A 387 -6.93 3.84 3.80
C ALA A 387 -8.33 3.33 4.16
N ALA A 388 -9.24 3.24 3.17
CA ALA A 388 -10.56 2.66 3.35
C ALA A 388 -10.48 1.15 3.63
N HIS A 389 -9.57 0.43 2.99
CA HIS A 389 -9.34 -0.99 3.23
C HIS A 389 -8.82 -1.24 4.65
N GLY A 390 -7.86 -0.44 5.13
CA GLY A 390 -7.43 -0.52 6.53
C GLY A 390 -8.53 -0.21 7.54
N LEU A 391 -9.44 0.72 7.23
CA LEU A 391 -10.65 0.95 8.04
C LEU A 391 -11.62 -0.24 7.98
N MET A 392 -11.79 -0.88 6.82
CA MET A 392 -12.64 -2.07 6.66
C MET A 392 -12.10 -3.24 7.48
N GLU A 393 -10.81 -3.57 7.33
CA GLU A 393 -10.17 -4.65 8.09
C GLU A 393 -10.27 -4.42 9.60
N TYR A 394 -9.99 -3.20 10.05
CA TYR A 394 -10.19 -2.82 11.45
C TYR A 394 -11.64 -3.01 11.89
N ARG A 395 -12.60 -2.52 11.08
CA ARG A 395 -14.03 -2.54 11.38
C ARG A 395 -14.56 -3.96 11.53
N GLU A 396 -14.17 -4.85 10.62
CA GLU A 396 -14.66 -6.23 10.62
C GLU A 396 -14.04 -7.06 11.73
N ARG A 397 -12.73 -6.90 11.98
CA ARG A 397 -12.04 -7.63 13.05
C ARG A 397 -12.42 -7.15 14.46
N ARG A 398 -12.72 -5.86 14.64
CA ARG A 398 -13.04 -5.29 15.96
C ARG A 398 -14.53 -5.35 16.31
N PHE A 399 -15.41 -5.19 15.32
CA PHE A 399 -16.85 -5.00 15.54
C PHE A 399 -17.73 -5.96 14.72
N GLY A 400 -17.13 -6.93 14.01
CA GLY A 400 -17.84 -7.87 13.14
C GLY A 400 -18.18 -7.27 11.76
N PRO A 401 -18.82 -8.06 10.88
CA PRO A 401 -19.01 -7.69 9.46
C PRO A 401 -19.61 -6.29 9.26
N TRP A 402 -19.12 -5.58 8.24
CA TRP A 402 -19.66 -4.26 7.90
C TRP A 402 -21.02 -4.39 7.19
N PRO A 403 -22.07 -3.66 7.62
CA PRO A 403 -23.39 -3.74 7.00
C PRO A 403 -23.40 -2.99 5.67
N TYR A 404 -23.07 -3.68 4.59
CA TYR A 404 -23.16 -3.13 3.24
C TYR A 404 -24.53 -2.51 2.99
N PRO A 405 -24.60 -1.33 2.34
CA PRO A 405 -25.87 -0.76 1.90
C PRO A 405 -26.63 -1.77 1.04
N SER A 406 -27.88 -2.06 1.38
CA SER A 406 -28.73 -2.86 0.51
C SER A 406 -28.93 -2.13 -0.82
N ASP A 407 -28.93 -2.85 -1.94
CA ASP A 407 -29.33 -2.33 -3.27
C ASP A 407 -30.77 -1.77 -3.29
N GLN A 408 -31.50 -1.86 -2.17
CA GLN A 408 -32.81 -1.25 -1.93
C GLN A 408 -32.69 0.05 -1.12
N ASN A 409 -32.23 1.13 -1.75
CA ASN A 409 -32.67 2.48 -1.36
C ASN A 409 -32.36 3.50 -2.47
N PRO A 410 -33.24 3.64 -3.48
CA PRO A 410 -33.14 4.70 -4.48
C PRO A 410 -33.63 6.06 -3.98
N GLU A 411 -34.16 6.17 -2.76
CA GLU A 411 -34.80 7.40 -2.30
C GLU A 411 -33.84 8.32 -1.53
N LYS A 412 -33.00 9.02 -2.30
CA LYS A 412 -32.71 10.45 -2.06
C LYS A 412 -32.68 11.19 -3.40
N GLY A 413 -33.81 11.16 -4.10
CA GLY A 413 -34.18 12.13 -5.11
C GLY A 413 -35.38 12.92 -4.60
N GLY A 414 -35.13 14.13 -4.12
CA GLY A 414 -36.14 15.09 -3.64
C GLY A 414 -35.54 16.48 -3.59
#